data_AF-A0A838PWF9-F1
#
_entry.id   AF-A0A838PWF9-F1
#
_cell.length_a   1.000
_cell.length_b   1.000
_cell.length_c   1.000
_cell.angle_alpha   90.00
_cell.angle_beta   90.00
_cell.angle_gamma   90.00
#
_symmetry.space_group_name_H-M   'P 1'
#
loop_
_entity.id
_entity.type
_entity.pdbx_description
1 polymer ?
#
loop_
_entity_poly.entity_id
_entity_poly.type
_entity_poly.pdbx_seq_one_letter_code
_entity_poly.pdbx_strand_id
1 'polypeptide(L)'
;MDCADRIAVLAAERTLAPVRALAQTGAPAAATVPARLARRRLEVTIRRSSVVGPERPPAYGWEVREVGVDGAATPGGLELPSRPSAAAGDPEDAYWTALEAAQASVDSAPA
;
A
#
# COMPACT_ATOMS: atom_id res chain seq x y z
N MET A 1 -4.00 -15.40 -22.08
CA MET A 1 -3.48 -14.08 -21.71
C MET A 1 -3.60 -13.20 -22.92
N ASP A 2 -4.56 -12.31 -22.91
CA ASP A 2 -4.79 -11.36 -23.99
C ASP A 2 -3.90 -10.11 -23.84
N CYS A 3 -4.00 -9.16 -24.78
CA CYS A 3 -3.21 -7.92 -24.71
C CYS A 3 -3.58 -7.04 -23.51
N ALA A 4 -4.84 -7.09 -23.04
CA ALA A 4 -5.28 -6.29 -21.90
C ALA A 4 -4.73 -6.85 -20.58
N ASP A 5 -4.72 -8.18 -20.42
CA ASP A 5 -4.09 -8.88 -19.30
C ASP A 5 -2.61 -8.48 -19.17
N ARG A 6 -1.90 -8.45 -20.31
CA ARG A 6 -0.47 -8.12 -20.32
C ARG A 6 -0.21 -6.67 -19.90
N ILE A 7 -1.06 -5.74 -20.32
CA ILE A 7 -0.98 -4.32 -19.91
C ILE A 7 -1.29 -4.19 -18.41
N ALA A 8 -2.30 -4.90 -17.92
CA ALA A 8 -2.68 -4.88 -16.51
C ALA A 8 -1.55 -5.42 -15.61
N VAL A 9 -0.94 -6.54 -15.99
CA VAL A 9 0.22 -7.12 -15.28
C VAL A 9 1.39 -6.16 -15.27
N LEU A 10 1.75 -5.57 -16.42
CA LEU A 10 2.87 -4.61 -16.50
C LEU A 10 2.61 -3.34 -15.68
N ALA A 11 1.36 -2.87 -15.64
CA ALA A 11 0.96 -1.72 -14.82
C ALA A 11 1.08 -2.04 -13.32
N ALA A 12 0.66 -3.24 -12.89
CA ALA A 12 0.79 -3.69 -11.51
C ALA A 12 2.27 -3.83 -11.10
N GLU A 13 3.08 -4.49 -11.93
CA GLU A 13 4.53 -4.65 -11.71
C GLU A 13 5.25 -3.31 -11.57
N ARG A 14 4.92 -2.34 -12.44
CA ARG A 14 5.49 -0.99 -12.38
C ARG A 14 5.03 -0.22 -11.14
N THR A 15 3.80 -0.46 -10.70
CA THR A 15 3.23 0.16 -9.50
C THR A 15 3.87 -0.41 -8.24
N LEU A 16 4.20 -1.70 -8.20
CA LEU A 16 4.81 -2.36 -7.04
C LEU A 16 6.33 -2.22 -6.97
N ALA A 17 7.00 -1.83 -8.05
CA ALA A 17 8.45 -1.67 -8.06
C ALA A 17 8.99 -0.77 -6.91
N PRO A 18 8.38 0.38 -6.57
CA PRO A 18 8.79 1.18 -5.41
C PRO A 18 8.58 0.47 -4.07
N VAL A 19 7.53 -0.34 -3.93
CA VAL A 19 7.22 -1.11 -2.71
C VAL A 19 8.29 -2.18 -2.51
N ARG A 20 8.62 -2.95 -3.56
CA ARG A 20 9.67 -3.98 -3.51
C ARG A 20 11.05 -3.40 -3.22
N ALA A 21 11.33 -2.18 -3.69
CA ALA A 21 12.58 -1.49 -3.41
C ALA A 21 12.75 -1.16 -1.91
N LEU A 22 11.67 -1.04 -1.12
CA LEU A 22 11.75 -0.81 0.34
C LEU A 22 12.42 -1.97 1.09
N ALA A 23 12.33 -3.20 0.58
CA ALA A 23 13.01 -4.34 1.20
C ALA A 23 14.54 -4.17 1.16
N GLN A 24 15.04 -3.49 0.13
CA GLN A 24 16.46 -3.31 -0.15
C GLN A 24 17.08 -2.11 0.59
N THR A 25 16.26 -1.24 1.21
CA THR A 25 16.77 -0.07 1.94
C THR A 25 17.29 -0.46 3.33
N GLY A 26 18.48 0.00 3.73
CA GLY A 26 19.01 -0.30 5.08
C GLY A 26 18.36 0.52 6.20
N ALA A 27 17.56 1.53 5.87
CA ALA A 27 17.09 2.58 6.76
C ALA A 27 15.56 2.73 6.73
N PRO A 28 14.95 3.40 7.72
CA PRO A 28 13.53 3.79 7.67
C PRO A 28 13.23 4.53 6.36
N ALA A 29 12.20 4.07 5.66
CA ALA A 29 11.82 4.56 4.34
C ALA A 29 10.32 4.38 4.12
N ALA A 30 9.77 5.11 3.16
CA ALA A 30 8.38 4.98 2.75
C ALA A 30 8.26 4.97 1.22
N ALA A 31 7.30 4.22 0.70
CA ALA A 31 6.92 4.23 -0.71
C ALA A 31 5.41 4.43 -0.81
N THR A 32 5.00 5.38 -1.63
CA THR A 32 3.59 5.67 -1.91
C THR A 32 3.28 5.26 -3.34
N VAL A 33 2.22 4.48 -3.51
CA VAL A 33 1.79 3.96 -4.81
C VAL A 33 0.29 4.21 -5.01
N PRO A 34 -0.13 4.60 -6.23
CA PRO A 34 -1.54 4.77 -6.53
C PRO A 34 -2.23 3.40 -6.64
N ALA A 35 -3.45 3.31 -6.13
CA ALA A 35 -4.34 2.17 -6.29
C ALA A 35 -5.75 2.61 -6.67
N ARG A 36 -6.53 1.70 -7.25
CA ARG A 36 -7.94 1.91 -7.54
C ARG A 36 -8.76 0.78 -6.95
N LEU A 37 -9.81 1.15 -6.21
CA LEU A 37 -10.69 0.19 -5.55
C LEU A 37 -12.12 0.72 -5.56
N ALA A 38 -13.08 -0.06 -6.04
CA ALA A 38 -14.49 0.32 -6.06
C ALA A 38 -14.79 1.75 -6.56
N ARG A 39 -14.14 2.17 -7.67
CA ARG A 39 -14.19 3.53 -8.26
C ARG A 39 -13.51 4.64 -7.46
N ARG A 40 -12.94 4.35 -6.29
CA ARG A 40 -12.13 5.27 -5.50
C ARG A 40 -10.69 5.27 -6.00
N ARG A 41 -10.04 6.43 -5.92
CA ARG A 41 -8.60 6.59 -6.13
C ARG A 41 -7.93 6.62 -4.77
N LEU A 42 -6.97 5.74 -4.57
CA LEU A 42 -6.28 5.57 -3.30
C LEU A 42 -4.80 5.84 -3.49
N GLU A 43 -4.16 6.38 -2.46
CA GLU A 43 -2.73 6.31 -2.26
C GLU A 43 -2.46 5.31 -1.14
N VAL A 44 -1.62 4.32 -1.43
CA VAL A 44 -1.16 3.34 -0.45
C VAL A 44 0.28 3.66 -0.13
N THR A 45 0.56 4.03 1.12
CA THR A 45 1.90 4.31 1.61
C THR A 45 2.38 3.17 2.47
N ILE A 46 3.43 2.48 2.05
CA ILE A 46 4.12 1.45 2.84
C ILE A 46 5.30 2.09 3.55
N ARG A 47 5.39 1.92 4.86
CA ARG A 47 6.46 2.45 5.71
C ARG A 47 7.26 1.32 6.31
N ARG A 48 8.57 1.34 6.11
CA ARG A 48 9.52 0.49 6.83
C ARG A 48 9.88 1.17 8.15
N SER A 49 9.61 0.50 9.26
CA SER A 49 10.11 0.92 10.57
C SER A 49 11.57 0.45 10.76
N SER A 50 12.33 1.14 11.61
CA SER A 50 13.76 0.88 11.78
C SER A 50 14.03 -0.57 12.17
N VAL A 51 15.08 -1.15 11.59
CA VAL A 51 15.63 -2.44 12.03
C VAL A 51 16.16 -2.25 13.44
N VAL A 52 15.52 -2.83 14.45
CA VAL A 52 16.04 -2.81 15.83
C VAL A 52 17.11 -3.90 15.95
N GLY A 53 18.27 -3.65 15.36
CA GLY A 53 19.45 -4.50 15.44
C GLY A 53 19.47 -5.71 14.47
N PRO A 54 20.62 -6.40 14.35
CA PRO A 54 20.84 -7.50 13.40
C PRO A 54 19.96 -8.73 13.64
N GLU A 55 19.26 -8.81 14.78
CA GLU A 55 18.44 -9.97 15.18
C GLU A 55 16.94 -9.78 14.94
N ARG A 56 16.50 -8.59 14.49
CA ARG A 56 15.07 -8.31 14.30
C ARG A 56 14.75 -8.01 12.84
N PRO A 57 13.82 -8.74 12.20
CA PRO A 57 13.39 -8.42 10.86
C PRO A 57 12.77 -7.01 10.81
N PRO A 58 12.86 -6.30 9.68
CA PRO A 58 12.16 -5.04 9.50
C PRO A 58 10.65 -5.26 9.66
N ALA A 59 9.98 -4.31 10.31
CA ALA A 59 8.53 -4.30 10.40
C ALA A 59 7.96 -3.26 9.44
N TYR A 60 6.96 -3.65 8.66
CA TYR A 60 6.28 -2.78 7.72
C TYR A 60 4.92 -2.36 8.27
N GLY A 61 4.59 -1.09 8.10
CA GLY A 61 3.25 -0.53 8.31
C GLY A 61 2.73 0.04 7.00
N TRP A 62 1.44 0.34 6.96
CA TRP A 62 0.78 0.88 5.79
C TRP A 62 -0.21 1.98 6.16
N GLU A 63 -0.49 2.85 5.21
CA GLU A 63 -1.52 3.88 5.30
C GLU A 63 -2.25 3.93 3.96
N VAL A 64 -3.58 3.89 3.99
CA VAL A 64 -4.41 4.08 2.80
C VAL A 64 -5.13 5.42 2.94
N ARG A 65 -5.07 6.22 1.89
CA ARG A 65 -5.78 7.50 1.81
C ARG A 65 -6.54 7.60 0.50
N GLU A 66 -7.80 7.99 0.56
CA GLU A 66 -8.59 8.35 -0.61
C GLU A 66 -8.21 9.74 -1.10
N VAL A 67 -7.96 9.84 -2.41
CA VAL A 67 -7.50 11.08 -3.04
C VAL A 67 -8.37 11.50 -4.21
N GLY A 68 -8.45 12.81 -4.43
CA GLY A 68 -9.12 13.44 -5.54
C GLY A 68 -8.34 13.32 -6.86
N VAL A 69 -8.85 13.99 -7.89
CA VAL A 69 -8.21 14.02 -9.22
C VAL A 69 -6.88 14.77 -9.23
N ASP A 70 -6.69 15.67 -8.28
CA ASP A 70 -5.54 16.51 -8.03
C ASP A 70 -4.51 15.87 -7.08
N GLY A 71 -4.81 14.68 -6.55
CA GLY A 71 -3.99 14.00 -5.55
C GLY A 71 -4.17 14.54 -4.13
N ALA A 72 -5.09 15.48 -3.90
CA ALA A 72 -5.43 15.94 -2.56
C ALA A 72 -6.27 14.90 -1.83
N ALA A 73 -6.18 14.85 -0.51
CA ALA A 73 -7.03 13.98 0.30
C ALA A 73 -8.51 14.36 0.08
N THR A 74 -9.36 13.37 -0.19
CA THR A 74 -10.80 13.59 -0.33
C THR A 74 -11.41 13.92 1.04
N PRO A 75 -12.09 15.06 1.22
CA PRO A 75 -12.75 15.38 2.49
C PRO A 75 -13.79 14.32 2.87
N GLY A 76 -13.68 13.76 4.07
CA GLY A 76 -14.53 12.64 4.51
C GLY A 76 -14.28 11.32 3.76
N GLY A 77 -13.19 11.25 2.97
CA GLY A 77 -12.76 10.05 2.26
C GLY A 77 -12.13 9.02 3.19
N LEU A 78 -11.77 7.88 2.62
CA LEU A 78 -11.13 6.79 3.34
C LEU A 78 -9.74 7.21 3.87
N GLU A 79 -9.50 7.00 5.16
CA GLU A 79 -8.18 7.11 5.77
C GLU A 79 -7.98 5.95 6.76
N LEU A 80 -7.06 5.04 6.43
CA LEU A 80 -6.80 3.83 7.20
C LEU A 80 -5.31 3.73 7.52
N PRO A 81 -4.88 4.03 8.76
CA PRO A 81 -3.52 3.77 9.19
C PRO A 81 -3.39 2.36 9.79
N SER A 82 -2.24 1.73 9.62
CA SER A 82 -1.83 0.56 10.38
C SER A 82 -0.57 0.82 11.21
N ARG A 83 -0.47 0.12 12.34
CA ARG A 83 0.77 0.12 13.12
C ARG A 83 1.78 -0.80 12.42
N PRO A 84 3.07 -0.42 12.34
CA PRO A 84 4.10 -1.32 11.85
C PRO A 84 4.08 -2.64 12.62
N SER A 85 4.06 -3.75 11.89
CA SER A 85 4.00 -5.10 12.47
C SER A 85 5.08 -5.96 11.85
N ALA A 86 5.74 -6.78 12.68
CA ALA A 86 6.69 -7.79 12.21
C ALA A 86 5.99 -8.96 11.47
N ALA A 87 4.65 -9.03 11.54
CA ALA A 87 3.85 -10.01 10.79
C ALA A 87 3.83 -9.70 9.29
N ALA A 88 3.92 -8.43 8.90
CA ALA A 88 4.25 -8.05 7.54
C ALA A 88 5.78 -8.16 7.41
N GLY A 89 6.27 -9.36 7.09
CA GLY A 89 7.70 -9.63 6.92
C GLY A 89 8.26 -9.03 5.62
N ASP A 90 7.38 -8.65 4.71
CA ASP A 90 7.68 -8.09 3.40
C ASP A 90 6.82 -6.84 3.12
N PRO A 91 7.35 -5.81 2.42
CA PRO A 91 6.57 -4.62 2.07
C PRO A 91 5.41 -4.92 1.11
N GLU A 92 5.48 -5.98 0.30
CA GLU A 92 4.40 -6.38 -0.60
C GLU A 92 3.22 -7.00 0.19
N ASP A 93 3.50 -7.79 1.23
CA ASP A 93 2.46 -8.28 2.16
C ASP A 93 1.72 -7.12 2.84
N ALA A 94 2.46 -6.09 3.26
CA ALA A 94 1.87 -4.88 3.83
C ALA A 94 0.97 -4.15 2.82
N TYR A 95 1.34 -4.14 1.53
CA TYR A 95 0.52 -3.57 0.46
C TYR A 95 -0.78 -4.35 0.23
N TRP A 96 -0.71 -5.68 0.12
CA TRP A 96 -1.92 -6.49 -0.05
C TRP A 96 -2.85 -6.39 1.15
N THR A 97 -2.30 -6.40 2.37
CA THR A 97 -3.07 -6.19 3.60
C THR A 97 -3.79 -4.82 3.60
N ALA A 98 -3.13 -3.78 3.09
CA ALA A 98 -3.71 -2.43 2.99
C ALA A 98 -4.91 -2.41 2.02
N LEU A 99 -4.80 -3.10 0.88
CA LEU A 99 -5.89 -3.20 -0.09
C LEU A 99 -7.07 -4.02 0.45
N GLU A 100 -6.80 -5.13 1.15
CA GLU A 100 -7.83 -5.94 1.80
C GLU A 100 -8.60 -5.12 2.84
N ALA A 101 -7.88 -4.36 3.68
CA ALA A 101 -8.49 -3.47 4.67
C ALA A 101 -9.33 -2.36 4.01
N ALA A 102 -8.85 -1.78 2.91
CA ALA A 102 -9.60 -0.80 2.14
C ALA A 102 -10.87 -1.40 1.53
N GLN A 103 -10.80 -2.63 1.01
CA GLN A 103 -11.95 -3.32 0.43
C GLN A 103 -13.00 -3.62 1.50
N ALA A 104 -12.58 -4.17 2.64
CA ALA A 104 -13.47 -4.41 3.77
C ALA A 104 -14.15 -3.13 4.28
N SER A 105 -13.44 -1.99 4.28
CA SER A 105 -14.01 -0.71 4.67
C SER A 105 -15.03 -0.18 3.66
N VAL A 106 -14.83 -0.43 2.36
CA VAL A 106 -15.80 -0.06 1.33
C VAL A 106 -17.06 -0.93 1.44
N ASP A 107 -16.90 -2.23 1.65
CA ASP A 107 -18.01 -3.18 1.76
C ASP A 107 -18.84 -2.96 3.03
N SER A 108 -18.24 -2.38 4.08
CA SER A 108 -18.90 -2.07 5.35
C SER A 108 -19.64 -0.72 5.35
N ALA A 109 -19.44 0.13 4.35
CA ALA A 109 -20.13 1.42 4.25
C ALA A 109 -21.57 1.21 3.73
N PRO A 110 -22.62 1.73 4.41
CA PRO A 110 -23.98 1.67 3.89
C PRO A 110 -24.08 2.46 2.57
N ALA A 111 -24.79 1.88 1.60
CA ALA A 111 -25.02 2.43 0.26
C ALA A 111 -25.88 3.71 0.27
#